data_AF-A3K7V8-F1
#
_entry.id   AF-A3K7V8-F1
#
_cell.length_a   1.000
_cell.length_b   1.000
_cell.length_c   1.000
_cell.angle_alpha   90.00
_cell.angle_beta   90.00
_cell.angle_gamma   90.00
#
_symmetry.space_group_name_H-M   'P 1'
#
loop_
_entity.id
_entity.type
_entity.pdbx_description
1 polymer ?
#
loop_
_entity_poly.entity_id
_entity_poly.type
_entity_poly.pdbx_seq_one_letter_code
_entity_poly.pdbx_strand_id
1 'polypeptide(L)' 'MKTKLEDLLKGVPAREGNGGQLLAPSVSASEAKSAERVTALDKTTASAKRLLDDEALARSEKTARLKAAREKRDMGDED' A
#
# COMPACT_ATOMS: atom_id res chain seq x y z
N MET A 1 -47.19 -36.65 29.55
CA MET A 1 -47.24 -36.90 28.09
C MET A 1 -45.82 -36.83 27.55
N LYS A 2 -45.38 -37.83 26.77
CA LYS A 2 -44.04 -37.82 26.17
C LYS A 2 -44.08 -36.93 24.93
N THR A 3 -43.68 -35.67 25.06
CA THR A 3 -43.48 -34.78 23.91
C THR A 3 -42.27 -35.28 23.16
N LYS A 4 -42.49 -35.95 22.02
CA LYS A 4 -41.37 -36.47 21.23
C LYS A 4 -40.61 -35.29 20.64
N LEU A 5 -39.29 -35.44 20.49
CA LEU A 5 -38.42 -34.39 19.97
C LEU A 5 -38.90 -33.90 18.58
N GLU A 6 -39.46 -34.82 17.79
CA GLU A 6 -40.04 -34.53 16.49
C GLU A 6 -41.21 -33.53 16.53
N ASP A 7 -41.97 -33.46 17.63
CA ASP A 7 -43.08 -32.50 17.76
C ASP A 7 -42.59 -31.06 17.97
N LEU A 8 -41.38 -30.87 18.51
CA LEU A 8 -40.77 -29.55 18.69
C LEU A 8 -40.27 -28.95 17.36
N LEU A 9 -40.00 -29.79 16.36
CA LEU A 9 -39.39 -29.38 15.09
C LEU A 9 -40.41 -29.13 13.97
N LYS A 10 -41.70 -29.44 14.17
CA LYS A 10 -42.77 -29.29 13.16
C LYS A 10 -42.99 -27.87 12.64
N GLY A 11 -42.54 -26.84 13.36
CA GLY A 11 -42.68 -25.44 12.96
C GLY A 11 -41.41 -24.80 12.39
N VAL A 12 -40.29 -25.52 12.33
CA VAL A 12 -39.03 -24.97 11.85
C VAL A 12 -38.94 -25.20 10.35
N PRO A 13 -38.93 -24.14 9.51
CA PRO A 13 -38.75 -24.31 8.08
C PRO A 13 -37.40 -24.97 7.80
N ALA A 14 -37.41 -25.98 6.93
CA ALA A 14 -36.19 -26.65 6.50
C ALA A 14 -35.26 -25.62 5.85
N ARG A 15 -34.09 -25.38 6.45
CA ARG A 15 -33.09 -24.48 5.86
C ARG A 15 -32.40 -25.22 4.72
N GLU A 16 -32.78 -24.95 3.48
CA GLU A 16 -31.95 -25.22 2.32
C GLU A 16 -30.79 -24.21 2.33
N GLY A 17 -29.71 -24.58 2.99
CA GLY A 17 -28.49 -23.79 3.07
C GLY A 17 -27.31 -24.69 3.43
N ASN A 18 -26.09 -24.21 3.21
CA ASN A 18 -24.83 -24.96 3.27
C ASN A 18 -24.44 -25.44 4.69
N GLY A 19 -25.34 -26.11 5.43
CA GLY A 19 -25.05 -26.83 6.69
C GLY A 19 -24.37 -26.02 7.81
N GLY A 20 -24.38 -24.69 7.75
CA GLY A 20 -23.59 -23.84 8.66
C GLY A 20 -22.09 -23.74 8.31
N GLN A 21 -21.65 -24.29 7.18
CA GLN A 21 -20.28 -24.16 6.69
C GLN A 21 -20.10 -22.86 5.92
N LEU A 22 -19.03 -22.13 6.26
CA LEU A 22 -18.59 -20.96 5.51
C LEU A 22 -18.28 -21.39 4.07
N LEU A 23 -18.83 -20.66 3.09
CA LEU A 23 -18.50 -20.83 1.69
C LEU A 23 -16.98 -20.69 1.54
N ALA A 24 -16.32 -21.73 1.02
CA ALA A 24 -14.92 -21.62 0.65
C ALA A 24 -14.78 -20.47 -0.35
N PRO A 25 -13.89 -19.49 -0.12
CA PRO A 25 -13.70 -18.39 -1.06
C PRO A 25 -13.32 -18.97 -2.43
N SER A 26 -14.12 -18.64 -3.45
CA SER A 26 -14.01 -19.15 -4.83
C SER A 26 -12.80 -18.63 -5.60
N VAL A 27 -11.99 -17.79 -4.97
CA VAL A 27 -10.71 -17.35 -5.53
C VAL A 27 -9.67 -18.43 -5.26
N SER A 28 -9.46 -19.27 -6.27
CA SER A 28 -8.29 -20.13 -6.39
C SER A 28 -7.05 -19.33 -5.97
N ALA A 29 -6.36 -19.75 -4.92
CA ALA A 29 -5.11 -19.12 -4.45
C ALA A 29 -4.03 -19.02 -5.56
N SER A 30 -4.24 -19.75 -6.66
CA SER A 30 -3.45 -19.75 -7.89
C SER A 30 -3.66 -18.52 -8.80
N GLU A 31 -4.72 -17.73 -8.59
CA GLU A 31 -5.05 -16.57 -9.44
C GLU A 31 -4.63 -15.22 -8.82
N ALA A 32 -3.99 -15.25 -7.64
CA ALA A 32 -3.20 -14.14 -7.14
C ALA A 32 -1.93 -14.00 -7.99
N LYS A 33 -2.11 -13.46 -9.20
CA LYS A 33 -1.07 -13.14 -10.16
C LYS A 33 0.11 -12.45 -9.47
N SER A 34 1.29 -12.88 -9.89
CA SER A 34 2.64 -12.51 -9.46
C SER A 34 2.91 -11.00 -9.54
N ALA A 35 2.32 -10.20 -8.66
CA ALA A 35 3.01 -9.00 -8.23
C ALA A 35 4.25 -9.46 -7.46
N GLU A 36 5.44 -9.08 -7.95
CA GLU A 36 6.68 -9.29 -7.20
C GLU A 36 6.46 -8.79 -5.77
N ARG A 37 6.72 -9.64 -4.78
CA ARG A 37 6.38 -9.33 -3.39
C ARG A 37 7.23 -8.15 -2.96
N VAL A 38 6.66 -6.95 -2.99
CA VAL A 38 7.32 -5.74 -2.49
C VAL A 38 7.56 -5.90 -1.00
N THR A 39 8.80 -6.17 -0.64
CA THR A 39 9.21 -6.37 0.74
C THR A 39 9.25 -5.04 1.48
N ALA A 40 9.31 -5.09 2.81
CA ALA A 40 9.56 -3.88 3.60
C ALA A 40 10.91 -3.22 3.22
N LEU A 41 11.92 -4.03 2.88
CA LEU A 41 13.22 -3.54 2.44
C LEU A 41 13.11 -2.76 1.12
N ASP A 42 12.32 -3.21 0.16
CA ASP A 42 12.12 -2.52 -1.11
C ASP A 42 11.49 -1.14 -0.90
N LYS A 43 10.52 -1.04 0.02
CA LYS A 43 9.89 0.24 0.39
C LYS A 43 10.88 1.18 1.04
N THR A 44 11.69 0.69 1.98
CA THR A 44 12.72 1.51 2.65
C THR A 44 13.76 1.99 1.65
N THR A 45 14.20 1.12 0.74
CA THR A 45 15.16 1.46 -0.32
C THR A 45 14.60 2.53 -1.26
N ALA A 46 13.33 2.39 -1.68
CA ALA A 46 12.66 3.39 -2.50
C ALA A 46 12.54 4.75 -1.78
N SER A 47 12.22 4.76 -0.48
CA SER A 47 12.17 5.99 0.31
C SER A 47 13.54 6.64 0.47
N ALA A 48 14.59 5.86 0.72
CA ALA A 48 15.95 6.36 0.87
C ALA A 48 16.46 7.00 -0.42
N LYS A 49 16.19 6.37 -1.58
CA LYS A 49 16.54 6.95 -2.89
C LYS A 49 15.87 8.30 -3.10
N ARG A 50 14.56 8.41 -2.85
CA ARG A 50 13.83 9.67 -2.98
C ARG A 50 14.42 10.78 -2.12
N LEU A 51 14.75 10.48 -0.85
CA LEU A 51 15.35 11.47 0.04
C LEU A 51 16.71 11.96 -0.44
N LEU A 52 17.54 11.08 -1.00
CA LEU A 52 18.85 11.44 -1.56
C LEU A 52 18.69 12.31 -2.82
N ASP A 53 17.74 11.98 -3.69
CA ASP A 53 17.46 12.75 -4.91
C ASP A 53 16.93 14.15 -4.56
N ASP A 54 16.01 14.26 -3.60
CA ASP A 54 15.47 15.53 -3.11
C ASP A 54 16.57 16.41 -2.49
N GLU A 55 17.47 15.82 -1.71
CA GLU A 55 18.60 16.54 -1.12
C GLU A 55 19.61 17.00 -2.19
N ALA A 56 19.90 16.15 -3.17
CA ALA A 56 20.76 16.49 -4.28
C ALA A 56 20.19 17.67 -5.09
N LEU A 57 18.88 17.66 -5.35
CA LEU A 57 18.18 18.76 -6.02
C LEU A 57 18.31 20.05 -5.20
N ALA A 58 18.00 20.03 -3.90
CA ALA A 58 18.09 21.20 -3.05
C ALA A 58 19.51 21.79 -2.97
N ARG A 59 20.54 20.92 -2.91
CA ARG A 59 21.95 21.35 -2.97
C ARG A 59 22.31 21.98 -4.31
N SER A 60 21.83 21.42 -5.41
CA SER A 60 22.07 21.95 -6.76
C SER A 60 21.45 23.35 -6.92
N GLU A 61 20.21 23.54 -6.47
CA GLU A 61 19.54 24.84 -6.51
C GLU A 61 20.26 25.88 -5.65
N LYS A 62 20.65 25.51 -4.43
CA LYS A 62 21.41 26.40 -3.55
C LYS A 62 22.72 26.84 -4.19
N THR A 63 23.42 25.89 -4.81
CA THR A 63 24.70 26.16 -5.49
C THR A 63 24.49 27.07 -6.69
N ALA A 64 23.45 26.83 -7.49
CA ALA A 64 23.10 27.69 -8.62
C ALA A 64 22.76 29.13 -8.17
N ARG A 65 21.96 29.29 -7.11
CA ARG A 65 21.66 30.61 -6.53
C ARG A 65 22.91 31.33 -6.04
N LEU A 66 23.80 30.62 -5.35
CA LEU A 66 25.06 31.19 -4.86
C LEU A 66 25.98 31.60 -6.02
N LYS A 67 26.07 30.77 -7.06
CA LYS A 67 26.85 31.06 -8.27
C LYS A 67 26.33 32.31 -8.95
N ALA A 68 25.02 32.40 -9.17
CA ALA A 68 24.39 33.58 -9.77
C ALA A 68 24.59 34.85 -8.92
N ALA A 69 24.55 34.74 -7.59
CA ALA A 69 24.83 35.86 -6.70
C ALA A 69 26.30 36.33 -6.79
N ARG A 70 27.24 35.39 -6.90
CA ARG A 70 28.68 35.71 -7.10
C ARG A 70 28.92 36.35 -8.46
N GLU A 71 28.37 35.80 -9.53
CA GLU A 71 28.48 36.37 -10.88
C GLU A 71 27.94 37.81 -10.93
N LYS A 72 26.80 38.08 -10.28
CA LYS A 72 26.26 39.45 -10.17
C LYS A 72 27.16 40.41 -9.40
N ARG A 73 27.79 39.94 -8.33
CA ARG A 73 28.73 40.75 -7.54
C ARG A 73 29.98 41.04 -8.37
N ASP A 74 30.54 40.01 -8.99
CA ASP A 74 31.80 40.11 -9.71
C ASP A 74 31.65 40.96 -11.00
N MET A 75 30.44 41.04 -11.59
CA MET A 75 30.12 42.01 -12.67
C MET A 75 29.84 43.44 -12.17
N GLY A 76 29.66 43.65 -10.87
CA GLY A 76 29.32 44.96 -10.28
C GLY A 76 30.52 45.80 -9.83
N ASP A 77 31.75 45.30 -10.03
CA ASP A 77 33.01 45.93 -9.63
C ASP A 77 33.85 46.44 -10.84
N GLU A 78 33.26 46.54 -12.04
CA GLU A 78 33.94 47.03 -13.27
C GLU A 78 33.84 48.56 -13.53
N ASP A 79 33.44 49.38 -12.54
CA ASP A 79 33.43 50.86 -12.62
C ASP A 79 34.60 51.53 -11.86
#